data_AF-A0A9P7D6N1-F1
#
_entry.id   AF-A0A9P7D6N1-F1
#
_cell.length_a   1.000
_cell.length_b   1.000
_cell.length_c   1.000
_cell.angle_alpha   90.00
_cell.angle_beta   90.00
_cell.angle_gamma   90.00
#
_symmetry.space_group_name_H-M   'P 1'
#
loop_
_entity.id
_entity.type
_entity.pdbx_description
1 polymer ?
#
loop_
_entity_poly.entity_id
_entity_poly.type
_entity_poly.pdbx_seq_one_letter_code
_entity_poly.pdbx_strand_id
1 'polypeptide(L)'
;MFLRSVTQIHRIVCEEVTINLFNLVINPRSFGQSVENIYYLTFLIDDGVCGMDFTEEGEPVICDSVVCLESCLDNGSRGIDNNCQQMLEFDMATWRRAIEVFNITHSVIPHRL
;
A
#
# COMPACT_ATOMS: atom_id res chain seq x y z
N MET A 1 1.53 -1.54 19.93
CA MET A 1 0.39 -1.35 19.00
C MET A 1 0.91 -1.11 17.59
N PHE A 2 1.65 -0.01 17.38
CA PHE A 2 2.39 0.33 16.15
C PHE A 2 3.20 -0.84 15.53
N LEU A 3 4.11 -1.44 16.31
CA LEU A 3 4.98 -2.50 15.82
C LEU A 3 4.24 -3.73 15.27
N ARG A 4 3.06 -4.08 15.82
CA ARG A 4 2.30 -5.25 15.35
C ARG A 4 1.74 -5.05 13.95
N SER A 5 1.22 -3.86 13.67
CA SER A 5 0.67 -3.54 12.35
C SER A 5 1.77 -3.44 11.30
N VAL A 6 2.90 -2.80 11.62
CA VAL A 6 4.07 -2.73 10.73
C VAL A 6 4.61 -4.11 10.41
N THR A 7 4.82 -4.98 11.42
CA THR A 7 5.27 -6.36 11.19
C THR A 7 4.29 -7.16 10.33
N GLN A 8 2.99 -6.91 10.46
CA GLN A 8 2.01 -7.61 9.65
C GLN A 8 2.02 -7.16 8.19
N ILE A 9 2.07 -5.85 7.93
CA ILE A 9 2.17 -5.34 6.55
C ILE A 9 3.47 -5.84 5.92
N HIS A 10 4.59 -5.77 6.64
CA HIS A 10 5.87 -6.33 6.19
C HIS A 10 5.74 -7.81 5.81
N ARG A 11 5.06 -8.62 6.64
CA ARG A 11 4.86 -10.04 6.32
C ARG A 11 4.06 -10.24 5.03
N ILE A 12 2.96 -9.49 4.86
CA ILE A 12 2.11 -9.60 3.66
C ILE A 12 2.89 -9.22 2.41
N VAL A 13 3.64 -8.11 2.46
CA VAL A 13 4.50 -7.68 1.35
C VAL A 13 5.56 -8.74 1.02
N CYS A 14 6.16 -9.39 2.02
CA CYS A 14 7.15 -10.44 1.74
C CYS A 14 6.55 -11.76 1.23
N GLU A 15 5.27 -12.04 1.54
CA GLU A 15 4.59 -13.27 1.12
C GLU A 15 3.91 -13.14 -0.26
N GLU A 16 3.43 -11.94 -0.61
CA GLU A 16 2.75 -11.63 -1.88
C GLU A 16 3.69 -10.93 -2.86
N VAL A 17 3.67 -11.31 -4.14
CA VAL A 17 4.51 -10.65 -5.17
C VAL A 17 4.05 -9.19 -5.38
N THR A 18 2.74 -8.96 -5.38
CA THR A 18 2.09 -7.66 -5.58
C THR A 18 0.69 -7.67 -4.96
N ILE A 19 0.31 -6.58 -4.27
CA ILE A 19 -1.04 -6.41 -3.71
C ILE A 19 -1.60 -5.01 -4.05
N ASN A 20 -2.88 -4.95 -4.41
CA ASN A 20 -3.55 -3.66 -4.63
C ASN A 20 -3.55 -2.81 -3.34
N LEU A 21 -3.16 -1.53 -3.47
CA LEU A 21 -3.01 -0.60 -2.35
C LEU A 21 -4.27 -0.51 -1.49
N PHE A 22 -5.43 -0.35 -2.13
CA PHE A 22 -6.70 -0.17 -1.42
C PHE A 22 -7.12 -1.45 -0.69
N ASN A 23 -6.92 -2.62 -1.31
CA ASN A 23 -7.16 -3.90 -0.66
C ASN A 23 -6.29 -4.10 0.58
N LEU A 24 -5.04 -3.62 0.56
CA LEU A 24 -4.12 -3.71 1.68
C LEU A 24 -4.52 -2.78 2.84
N VAL A 25 -4.75 -1.49 2.56
CA VAL A 25 -4.85 -0.46 3.60
C VAL A 25 -6.27 -0.21 4.10
N ILE A 26 -7.30 -0.53 3.32
CA ILE A 26 -8.68 -0.19 3.70
C ILE A 26 -9.22 -1.12 4.77
N ASN A 27 -9.80 -0.50 5.79
CA ASN A 27 -10.70 -1.13 6.73
C ASN A 27 -12.13 -0.64 6.45
N PRO A 28 -13.05 -1.50 5.97
CA PRO A 28 -14.39 -1.07 5.57
C PRO A 28 -15.28 -0.66 6.75
N ARG A 29 -14.83 -0.90 7.98
CA ARG A 29 -15.55 -0.55 9.22
C ARG A 29 -15.00 0.70 9.91
N SER A 30 -13.82 1.18 9.50
CA SER A 30 -13.17 2.33 10.13
C SER A 30 -12.26 3.09 9.16
N PHE A 31 -12.69 4.29 8.79
CA PHE A 31 -11.84 5.23 8.05
C PHE A 31 -10.56 5.57 8.84
N GLY A 32 -10.68 5.84 10.14
CA GLY A 32 -9.51 6.16 10.98
C GLY A 32 -8.48 5.03 10.98
N GLN A 33 -8.92 3.77 11.03
CA GLN A 33 -8.00 2.64 10.91
C GLN A 33 -7.36 2.55 9.51
N SER A 34 -8.08 2.95 8.46
CA SER A 34 -7.54 2.98 7.09
C SER A 34 -6.46 4.06 6.95
N VAL A 35 -6.66 5.24 7.54
CA VAL A 35 -5.65 6.31 7.62
C VAL A 35 -4.41 5.83 8.37
N GLU A 36 -4.58 5.12 9.49
CA GLU A 36 -3.45 4.54 10.23
C GLU A 36 -2.70 3.46 9.44
N ASN A 37 -3.43 2.62 8.70
CA ASN A 37 -2.81 1.60 7.85
C ASN A 37 -1.94 2.24 6.76
N ILE A 38 -2.44 3.31 6.13
CA ILE A 38 -1.67 4.11 5.18
C ILE A 38 -0.42 4.70 5.87
N TYR A 39 -0.58 5.29 7.05
CA TYR A 39 0.54 5.82 7.83
C TYR A 39 1.58 4.77 8.20
N TYR A 40 1.18 3.51 8.44
CA TYR A 40 2.14 2.42 8.67
C TYR A 40 2.85 1.98 7.39
N LEU A 41 2.14 1.96 6.27
CA LEU A 41 2.70 1.65 4.97
C LEU A 41 3.78 2.67 4.56
N THR A 42 3.61 3.96 4.88
CA THR A 42 4.63 4.96 4.56
C THR A 42 5.97 4.69 5.24
N PHE A 43 5.99 4.15 6.47
CA PHE A 43 7.25 3.75 7.10
C PHE A 43 7.95 2.61 6.38
N LEU A 44 7.19 1.64 5.86
CA LEU A 44 7.77 0.51 5.13
C LEU A 44 8.31 0.91 3.77
N ILE A 45 7.67 1.90 3.13
CA ILE A 45 8.19 2.52 1.91
C ILE A 45 9.46 3.32 2.21
N ASP A 46 9.45 4.17 3.24
CA ASP A 46 10.61 4.95 3.67
C ASP A 46 11.80 4.07 4.09
N ASP A 47 11.54 2.93 4.73
CA ASP A 47 12.55 1.93 5.12
C ASP A 47 13.03 1.06 3.93
N GLY A 48 12.46 1.23 2.73
CA GLY A 48 12.83 0.47 1.53
C GLY A 48 12.42 -1.00 1.56
N VAL A 49 11.47 -1.37 2.42
CA VAL A 49 10.92 -2.74 2.52
C VAL A 49 10.01 -3.03 1.34
N CYS A 50 9.22 -2.05 0.91
CA CYS A 50 8.30 -2.16 -0.22
C CYS A 50 8.34 -0.89 -1.07
N GLY A 51 7.85 -0.99 -2.30
CA GLY A 51 7.57 0.16 -3.15
C GLY A 51 6.13 0.20 -3.63
N MET A 52 5.76 1.31 -4.25
CA MET A 52 4.48 1.51 -4.90
C MET A 52 4.68 1.58 -6.41
N ASP A 53 3.82 0.91 -7.16
CA ASP A 53 3.80 0.92 -8.63
C ASP A 53 2.36 0.96 -9.13
N PHE A 54 2.17 1.01 -10.45
CA PHE A 54 0.88 0.93 -11.10
C PHE A 54 0.84 -0.25 -12.06
N THR A 55 -0.28 -0.98 -12.04
CA THR A 55 -0.57 -1.99 -13.07
C THR A 55 -0.75 -1.33 -14.45
N GLU A 56 -0.74 -2.12 -15.53
CA GLU A 56 -1.04 -1.63 -16.88
C GLU A 56 -2.42 -0.95 -16.98
N GLU A 57 -3.34 -1.34 -16.10
CA GLU A 57 -4.70 -0.80 -16.00
C GLU A 57 -4.77 0.50 -15.18
N GLY A 58 -3.64 0.94 -14.62
CA GLY A 58 -3.52 2.15 -13.80
C GLY A 58 -3.93 1.97 -12.34
N GLU A 59 -4.08 0.74 -11.87
CA GLU A 59 -4.37 0.48 -10.45
C GLU A 59 -3.11 0.54 -9.58
N PRO A 60 -3.16 1.22 -8.42
CA PRO A 60 -2.02 1.30 -7.51
C PRO A 60 -1.77 -0.02 -6.78
N VAL A 61 -0.54 -0.49 -6.80
CA VAL A 61 -0.09 -1.73 -6.14
C VAL A 61 1.13 -1.49 -5.26
N ILE A 62 1.25 -2.31 -4.22
CA ILE A 62 2.43 -2.42 -3.36
C ILE A 62 3.18 -3.69 -3.75
N CYS A 63 4.46 -3.54 -4.06
CA CYS A 63 5.39 -4.62 -4.41
C CYS A 63 6.57 -4.66 -3.43
N ASP A 64 7.23 -5.82 -3.39
CA ASP A 64 8.57 -5.93 -2.82
C ASP A 64 9.52 -4.91 -3.47
N SER A 65 10.43 -4.31 -2.70
CA SER A 65 11.30 -3.25 -3.20
C SER A 65 12.23 -3.70 -4.33
N VAL A 66 12.59 -4.99 -4.40
CA VAL A 66 13.36 -5.57 -5.50
C VAL A 66 12.53 -5.57 -6.80
N VAL A 67 11.26 -5.95 -6.71
CA VAL A 67 10.34 -5.98 -7.87
C VAL A 67 10.10 -4.56 -8.38
N CYS A 68 9.85 -3.60 -7.48
CA CYS A 68 9.66 -2.21 -7.90
C CYS A 68 10.96 -1.60 -8.47
N LEU A 69 12.15 -2.05 -8.04
CA LEU A 69 13.41 -1.64 -8.64
C LEU A 69 13.57 -2.16 -10.07
N GLU A 70 13.19 -3.42 -10.33
CA GLU A 70 13.20 -3.99 -11.69
C GLU A 70 12.25 -3.24 -12.64
N SER A 71 11.04 -2.90 -12.21
CA SER A 71 10.10 -2.12 -13.03
C SER A 71 10.61 -0.70 -13.33
N CYS A 72 11.31 -0.07 -12.39
CA CYS A 72 11.96 1.23 -12.60
C CYS A 72 13.11 1.16 -13.62
N LEU A 73 13.86 0.05 -13.63
CA LEU A 73 15.00 -0.16 -14.55
C LEU A 73 14.56 -0.43 -15.99
N ASP A 74 13.45 -1.17 -16.19
CA ASP A 74 12.93 -1.49 -17.53
C ASP A 74 12.27 -0.27 -18.21
N ASN A 75 11.64 0.61 -17.43
CA ASN A 75 10.95 1.79 -17.94
C ASN A 75 11.88 2.97 -18.32
N GLY A 76 13.21 2.80 -18.32
CA GLY A 76 14.17 3.82 -18.77
C GLY A 76 14.21 5.09 -17.89
N SER A 77 13.51 5.09 -16.76
CA SER A 77 13.51 6.16 -15.77
C SER A 77 14.84 6.14 -15.02
N ARG A 78 15.55 7.25 -15.12
CA ARG A 78 16.89 7.43 -14.57
C ARG A 78 16.86 7.35 -13.06
N GLY A 79 17.60 6.38 -12.52
CA GLY A 79 18.01 6.39 -11.13
C GLY A 79 16.91 5.98 -10.17
N ILE A 80 17.34 5.46 -9.04
CA ILE A 80 16.52 5.33 -7.85
C ILE A 80 16.16 6.76 -7.44
N ASP A 81 15.14 7.32 -8.07
CA ASP A 81 14.40 8.41 -7.48
C ASP A 81 13.75 7.76 -6.26
N ASN A 82 14.42 7.87 -5.10
CA ASN A 82 13.92 7.55 -3.76
C ASN A 82 12.65 8.37 -3.39
N ASN A 83 11.95 8.87 -4.40
CA ASN A 83 10.93 9.90 -4.42
C ASN A 83 9.76 9.45 -5.31
N CYS A 84 9.40 8.17 -5.30
CA CYS A 84 7.98 7.80 -5.43
C CYS A 84 7.21 8.25 -4.17
N GLN A 85 7.41 9.49 -3.73
CA GLN A 85 6.51 10.20 -2.84
C GLN A 85 5.30 10.63 -3.67
N GLN A 86 4.55 9.66 -4.15
CA GLN A 86 3.23 9.92 -4.70
C GLN A 86 2.35 10.34 -3.52
N MET A 87 2.00 11.63 -3.47
CA MET A 87 1.04 12.14 -2.49
C MET A 87 -0.32 11.50 -2.76
N LEU A 88 -0.62 10.43 -2.02
CA LEU A 88 -1.94 9.83 -2.02
C LEU A 88 -2.90 10.75 -1.26
N GLU A 89 -3.74 11.48 -1.98
CA GLU A 89 -4.88 12.14 -1.35
C GLU A 89 -5.88 11.06 -0.92
N PHE A 90 -6.16 10.99 0.37
CA PHE A 90 -7.05 9.98 0.93
C PHE A 90 -8.09 10.62 1.86
N ASP A 91 -9.33 10.68 1.37
CA ASP A 91 -10.45 11.25 2.08
C ASP A 91 -11.59 10.23 2.26
N MET A 92 -12.65 10.64 2.95
CA MET A 92 -13.81 9.78 3.23
C MET A 92 -14.55 9.36 1.94
N ALA A 93 -14.54 10.19 0.90
CA ALA A 93 -15.19 9.88 -0.37
C ALA A 93 -14.42 8.77 -1.10
N THR A 94 -13.09 8.92 -1.19
CA THR A 94 -12.15 7.95 -1.76
C THR A 94 -12.24 6.62 -1.02
N TRP A 95 -12.25 6.65 0.31
CA TRP A 95 -12.41 5.44 1.13
C TRP A 95 -13.71 4.68 0.83
N ARG A 96 -14.86 5.36 0.79
CA ARG A 96 -16.15 4.73 0.44
C ARG A 96 -16.15 4.18 -0.97
N ARG A 97 -15.65 4.97 -1.93
CA ARG A 97 -15.58 4.58 -3.35
C ARG A 97 -14.74 3.32 -3.52
N ALA A 98 -13.59 3.26 -2.86
CA ALA A 98 -12.71 2.11 -2.94
C ALA A 98 -13.33 0.85 -2.33
N ILE A 99 -14.10 0.95 -1.23
CA ILE A 99 -14.85 -0.20 -0.69
C ILE A 99 -15.84 -0.75 -1.72
N GLU A 100 -16.55 0.12 -2.43
CA GLU A 100 -17.52 -0.28 -3.46
C GLU A 100 -16.83 -0.88 -4.69
N VAL A 101 -15.82 -0.21 -5.23
CA VAL A 101 -15.13 -0.60 -6.47
C VAL A 101 -14.36 -1.91 -6.30
N PHE A 102 -13.63 -2.04 -5.19
CA PHE A 102 -12.80 -3.22 -4.92
C PHE A 102 -13.54 -4.28 -4.08
N ASN A 103 -14.83 -4.07 -3.77
CA ASN A 103 -15.66 -4.97 -2.98
C ASN A 103 -14.98 -5.41 -1.65
N ILE A 104 -14.46 -4.43 -0.90
CA ILE A 104 -13.67 -4.66 0.30
C ILE A 104 -14.60 -5.01 1.47
N THR A 105 -14.74 -6.30 1.74
CA THR A 105 -15.66 -6.81 2.77
C THR A 105 -15.00 -7.00 4.15
N HIS A 106 -13.68 -7.12 4.17
CA HIS A 106 -12.87 -7.30 5.37
C HIS A 106 -11.56 -6.53 5.24
N SER A 107 -10.93 -6.23 6.39
CA SER A 107 -9.62 -5.57 6.39
C SER A 107 -8.52 -6.62 6.47
N VAL A 108 -7.52 -6.49 5.61
CA VAL A 108 -6.31 -7.32 5.63
C VAL A 108 -5.54 -7.11 6.93
N ILE A 109 -5.44 -5.86 7.39
CA ILE A 109 -4.84 -5.50 8.66
C ILE A 109 -5.94 -5.52 9.75
N PRO A 110 -5.84 -6.40 10.77
CA PRO A 110 -6.88 -6.61 11.76
C PRO A 110 -7.18 -5.32 12.53
N HIS A 111 -8.47 -5.13 12.81
CA HIS A 111 -8.95 -4.00 13.61
C HIS A 111 -8.35 -4.06 15.01
N ARG A 112 -7.93 -2.91 15.53
CA ARG A 112 -7.44 -2.82 16.91
C ARG A 112 -8.61 -3.13 17.84
N LEU A 113 -8.43 -4.10 18.74
CA LEU A 113 -9.35 -4.33 19.86
C LEU A 113 -9.16 -3.23 20.90
#